data_AF-A0A924ANV4-F1
#
_entry.id   AF-A0A924ANV4-F1
#
_cell.length_a   1.000
_cell.length_b   1.000
_cell.length_c   1.000
_cell.angle_alpha   90.00
_cell.angle_beta   90.00
_cell.angle_gamma   90.00
#
_symmetry.space_group_name_H-M   'P 1'
#
loop_
_entity.id
_entity.type
_entity.pdbx_description
1 polymer ?
#
loop_
_entity_poly.entity_id
_entity_poly.type
_entity_poly.pdbx_seq_one_letter_code
_entity_poly.pdbx_strand_id
1 'polypeptide(L)'
;MVLADYLSPAFLEDLLSRHQPGRDLRVRAVTPLALDSSASILATLAAAGQQTTPVGHFGLNVTVSAAGAPPTMHPLVLKLKPSGAVVSAMLGQLAAHSGGVLADVYPALLLRAGFAHTHTRELAVYGAYGTDPLLPRVWGLHADDARGHYAILLEYLDETADISLLNSVATPERWTDEHLRTALRQLAGWHARHLGRPLPRTPTEQADEPSRAYMLALTPLWEALIASAAHHAPTVYSPARAATLRRFVGELPDYWSELEVASKTLIHNDLNPRNTCFRATAAGPRLCAYDWELATHHVPPYDVVELLSFVLTPDRYHQRLPLLELYRHELHTLTGQYADPDAFRRLTALAARDFGLHRLGMYLMAHAVSPYPFLPRVVDSYFDTIQQLGEA
;
A
#
# COMPACT_ATOMS: atom_id res chain seq x y z
N MET A 1 -9.40 -26.59 0.39
CA MET A 1 -8.22 -26.78 1.25
C MET A 1 -8.52 -26.11 2.58
N VAL A 2 -8.21 -26.78 3.68
CA VAL A 2 -8.25 -26.20 5.03
C VAL A 2 -6.91 -25.54 5.35
N LEU A 3 -6.84 -24.76 6.43
CA LEU A 3 -5.59 -24.09 6.84
C LEU A 3 -4.42 -25.08 6.97
N ALA A 4 -4.66 -26.26 7.55
CA ALA A 4 -3.64 -27.29 7.72
C ALA A 4 -2.99 -27.74 6.40
N ASP A 5 -3.72 -27.70 5.28
CA ASP A 5 -3.17 -28.07 3.97
C ASP A 5 -2.12 -27.04 3.51
N TYR A 6 -2.39 -25.75 3.70
CA TYR A 6 -1.48 -24.64 3.35
C TYR A 6 -0.25 -24.55 4.26
N LEU A 7 -0.37 -25.00 5.51
CA LEU A 7 0.74 -25.02 6.46
C LEU A 7 1.54 -26.33 6.39
N SER A 8 1.17 -27.25 5.48
CA SER A 8 1.85 -28.54 5.36
C SER A 8 3.25 -28.41 4.74
N PRO A 9 4.21 -29.27 5.14
CA PRO A 9 5.50 -29.33 4.49
C PRO A 9 5.42 -29.52 2.97
N ALA A 10 4.48 -30.34 2.50
CA ALA A 10 4.29 -30.62 1.08
C ALA A 10 3.88 -29.38 0.28
N PHE A 11 2.93 -28.58 0.80
CA PHE A 11 2.51 -27.34 0.13
C PHE A 11 3.65 -26.32 0.07
N LEU A 12 4.35 -26.11 1.19
CA LEU A 12 5.48 -25.17 1.21
C LEU A 12 6.63 -25.65 0.34
N GLU A 13 6.93 -26.96 0.29
CA GLU A 13 7.95 -27.52 -0.59
C GLU A 13 7.63 -27.29 -2.07
N ASP A 14 6.39 -27.55 -2.48
CA ASP A 14 5.92 -27.24 -3.84
C ASP A 14 6.11 -25.76 -4.16
N LEU A 15 5.67 -24.87 -3.27
CA LEU A 15 5.77 -23.42 -3.42
C LEU A 15 7.23 -22.95 -3.54
N LEU A 16 8.14 -23.49 -2.71
CA LEU A 16 9.58 -23.21 -2.78
C LEU A 16 10.20 -23.73 -4.09
N SER A 17 9.83 -24.95 -4.51
CA SER A 17 10.39 -25.59 -5.70
C SER A 17 9.99 -24.86 -6.99
N ARG A 18 8.74 -24.39 -7.08
CA ARG A 18 8.25 -23.58 -8.20
C ARG A 18 8.94 -22.21 -8.27
N HIS A 19 9.23 -21.61 -7.12
CA HIS A 19 9.85 -20.30 -7.06
C HIS A 19 11.37 -20.34 -7.28
N GLN A 20 12.05 -21.40 -6.84
CA GLN A 20 13.51 -21.58 -6.97
C GLN A 20 13.82 -22.92 -7.67
N PRO A 21 13.48 -23.06 -8.96
CA PRO A 21 13.74 -24.29 -9.69
C PRO A 21 15.25 -24.61 -9.70
N GLY A 22 15.60 -25.86 -9.42
CA GLY A 22 16.99 -26.35 -9.45
C GLY A 22 17.75 -26.32 -8.11
N ARG A 23 17.18 -25.78 -7.02
CA ARG A 23 17.83 -25.82 -5.70
C ARG A 23 17.58 -27.09 -4.87
N ASP A 24 16.76 -28.01 -5.39
CA ASP A 24 16.33 -29.27 -4.75
C ASP A 24 16.03 -29.10 -3.25
N LEU A 25 15.20 -28.11 -2.93
CA LEU A 25 14.82 -27.80 -1.56
C LEU A 25 13.81 -28.85 -1.07
N ARG A 26 13.98 -29.28 0.19
CA ARG A 26 13.01 -30.13 0.90
C ARG A 26 12.59 -29.49 2.21
N VAL A 27 11.29 -29.43 2.46
CA VAL A 27 10.73 -28.92 3.72
C VAL A 27 10.62 -30.07 4.71
N ARG A 28 11.41 -30.00 5.78
CA ARG A 28 11.50 -31.06 6.80
C ARG A 28 10.51 -30.88 7.93
N ALA A 29 10.25 -29.64 8.32
CA ALA A 29 9.34 -29.30 9.39
C ALA A 29 8.77 -27.90 9.19
N VAL A 30 7.54 -27.71 9.67
CA VAL A 30 6.86 -26.42 9.73
C VAL A 30 6.28 -26.31 11.13
N THR A 31 6.63 -25.27 11.88
CA THR A 31 6.04 -24.98 13.18
C THR A 31 5.49 -23.56 13.21
N PRO A 32 4.38 -23.29 13.93
CA PRO A 32 3.86 -21.93 14.04
C PRO A 32 4.87 -20.98 14.69
N LEU A 33 4.92 -19.76 14.18
CA LEU A 33 5.59 -18.61 14.78
C LEU A 33 4.50 -17.58 15.11
N ALA A 34 4.53 -17.05 16.33
CA ALA A 34 3.59 -16.01 16.72
C ALA A 34 3.85 -14.74 15.91
N LEU A 35 2.78 -14.14 15.37
CA LEU A 35 2.82 -12.86 14.68
C LEU A 35 2.03 -11.82 15.46
N ASP A 36 2.52 -10.58 15.44
CA ASP A 36 1.68 -9.43 15.70
C ASP A 36 0.89 -9.08 14.43
N SER A 37 -0.40 -9.41 14.40
CA SER A 37 -1.31 -9.10 13.29
C SER A 37 -2.17 -7.86 13.56
N SER A 38 -1.87 -7.08 14.60
CA SER A 38 -2.71 -5.93 15.03
C SER A 38 -2.83 -4.81 13.99
N ALA A 39 -1.87 -4.72 13.06
CA ALA A 39 -1.86 -3.70 12.01
C ALA A 39 -2.71 -4.05 10.77
N SER A 40 -3.17 -5.30 10.62
CA SER A 40 -3.87 -5.77 9.41
C SER A 40 -5.38 -5.54 9.48
N ILE A 41 -5.88 -4.59 8.69
CA ILE A 41 -7.32 -4.26 8.59
C ILE A 41 -8.12 -5.46 8.09
N LEU A 42 -7.60 -6.16 7.08
CA LEU A 42 -8.27 -7.34 6.51
C LEU A 42 -8.30 -8.51 7.48
N ALA A 43 -7.30 -8.68 8.35
CA ALA A 43 -7.35 -9.69 9.40
C ALA A 43 -8.46 -9.38 10.42
N THR A 44 -8.64 -8.11 10.78
CA THR A 44 -9.74 -7.68 11.66
C THR A 44 -11.11 -7.90 11.03
N LEU A 45 -11.26 -7.60 9.73
CA LEU A 45 -12.52 -7.81 8.99
C LEU A 45 -12.81 -9.29 8.73
N ALA A 46 -11.79 -10.10 8.42
CA ALA A 46 -11.92 -11.54 8.23
C ALA A 46 -12.30 -12.25 9.54
N ALA A 47 -11.75 -11.82 10.68
CA ALA A 47 -12.14 -12.36 12.00
C ALA A 47 -13.60 -12.06 12.36
N ALA A 48 -14.19 -10.98 11.82
CA ALA A 48 -15.59 -10.63 12.01
C ALA A 48 -16.54 -11.38 11.05
N GLY A 49 -16.02 -11.98 9.98
CA GLY A 49 -16.79 -12.76 9.00
C GLY A 49 -16.71 -14.27 9.24
N GLN A 50 -17.83 -14.99 9.04
CA GLN A 50 -17.84 -16.46 9.02
C GLN A 50 -17.23 -17.02 7.72
N GLN A 51 -15.95 -16.77 7.47
CA GLN A 51 -15.29 -17.30 6.28
C GLN A 51 -14.89 -18.76 6.48
N THR A 52 -15.22 -19.61 5.51
CA THR A 52 -14.83 -21.03 5.48
C THR A 52 -13.41 -21.25 4.94
N THR A 53 -12.83 -20.23 4.30
CA THR A 53 -11.49 -20.27 3.70
C THR A 53 -10.49 -19.53 4.59
N PRO A 54 -9.31 -20.11 4.87
CA PRO A 54 -8.30 -19.45 5.69
C PRO A 54 -7.74 -18.22 4.97
N VAL A 55 -7.90 -17.05 5.58
CA VAL A 55 -7.38 -15.75 5.12
C VAL A 55 -6.61 -15.11 6.25
N GLY A 56 -5.47 -14.49 5.93
CA GLY A 56 -4.66 -13.75 6.89
C GLY A 56 -3.17 -14.01 6.77
N HIS A 57 -2.44 -13.63 7.81
CA HIS A 57 -0.99 -13.77 7.91
C HIS A 57 -0.66 -14.86 8.93
N PHE A 58 0.18 -15.82 8.55
CA PHE A 58 0.56 -16.95 9.39
C PHE A 58 2.08 -17.00 9.51
N GLY A 59 2.58 -16.88 10.73
CA GLY A 59 4.02 -16.98 11.01
C GLY A 59 4.44 -18.43 11.05
N LEU A 60 5.56 -18.75 10.43
CA LEU A 60 6.06 -20.12 10.30
C LEU A 60 7.57 -20.16 10.54
N ASN A 61 8.03 -21.10 11.34
CA ASN A 61 9.41 -21.56 11.30
C ASN A 61 9.48 -22.75 10.34
N VAL A 62 10.16 -22.57 9.20
CA VAL A 62 10.26 -23.56 8.14
C VAL A 62 11.67 -24.10 8.07
N THR A 63 11.83 -25.39 8.38
CA THR A 63 13.12 -26.08 8.28
C THR A 63 13.29 -26.65 6.88
N VAL A 64 14.28 -26.13 6.16
CA VAL A 64 14.56 -26.47 4.75
C VAL A 64 15.93 -27.15 4.66
N SER A 65 16.05 -28.23 3.90
CA SER A 65 17.33 -28.81 3.51
C SER A 65 17.53 -28.69 2.01
N ALA A 66 18.75 -28.39 1.57
CA ALA A 66 19.17 -28.50 0.17
C ALA A 66 20.12 -29.71 0.01
N ALA A 67 20.30 -30.19 -1.22
CA ALA A 67 21.22 -31.29 -1.51
C ALA A 67 22.63 -30.99 -0.97
N GLY A 68 23.15 -31.87 -0.10
CA GLY A 68 24.49 -31.75 0.49
C GLY A 68 24.66 -30.69 1.58
N ALA A 69 23.59 -30.01 2.00
CA ALA A 69 23.63 -29.01 3.08
C ALA A 69 22.83 -29.47 4.31
N PRO A 70 23.26 -29.11 5.55
CA PRO A 70 22.46 -29.35 6.74
C PRO A 70 21.13 -28.57 6.68
N PRO A 71 20.06 -29.06 7.31
CA PRO A 71 18.80 -28.33 7.37
C PRO A 71 18.96 -26.98 8.09
N THR A 72 18.41 -25.92 7.52
CA THR A 72 18.38 -24.58 8.08
C THR A 72 16.93 -24.16 8.35
N MET A 73 16.70 -23.55 9.51
CA MET A 73 15.40 -23.01 9.88
C MET A 73 15.30 -21.56 9.39
N HIS A 74 14.17 -21.23 8.78
CA HIS A 74 13.85 -19.89 8.30
C HIS A 74 12.54 -19.40 8.92
N PRO A 75 12.53 -18.26 9.61
CA PRO A 75 11.28 -17.61 10.02
C PRO A 75 10.67 -16.93 8.79
N LEU A 76 9.43 -17.31 8.46
CA LEU A 76 8.69 -16.88 7.28
C LEU A 76 7.27 -16.44 7.64
N VAL A 77 6.65 -15.68 6.75
CA VAL A 77 5.23 -15.31 6.83
C VAL A 77 4.51 -15.82 5.59
N LEU A 78 3.49 -16.64 5.79
CA LEU A 78 2.54 -17.02 4.75
C LEU A 78 1.36 -16.04 4.78
N LYS A 79 1.20 -15.24 3.73
CA LYS A 79 -0.03 -14.50 3.48
C LYS A 79 -0.98 -15.37 2.66
N LEU A 80 -2.15 -15.71 3.21
CA LEU A 80 -3.26 -16.31 2.46
C LEU A 80 -4.27 -15.21 2.16
N LYS A 81 -4.52 -14.98 0.86
CA LYS A 81 -5.36 -13.88 0.37
C LYS A 81 -6.64 -14.42 -0.24
N PRO A 82 -7.79 -13.78 0.01
CA PRO A 82 -9.02 -14.10 -0.70
C PRO A 82 -8.99 -13.45 -2.09
N SER A 83 -9.93 -13.83 -2.95
CA SER A 83 -10.15 -13.11 -4.21
C SER A 83 -10.58 -11.67 -3.96
N GLY A 84 -10.30 -10.78 -4.91
CA GLY A 84 -10.64 -9.37 -4.76
C GLY A 84 -12.14 -9.12 -4.73
N ALA A 85 -12.97 -10.01 -5.30
CA ALA A 85 -14.42 -9.96 -5.11
C ALA A 85 -14.84 -10.11 -3.64
N VAL A 86 -14.14 -10.97 -2.89
CA VAL A 86 -14.37 -11.14 -1.45
C VAL A 86 -13.89 -9.91 -0.67
N VAL A 87 -12.72 -9.35 -1.02
CA VAL A 87 -12.23 -8.10 -0.41
C VAL A 87 -13.21 -6.96 -0.66
N SER A 88 -13.65 -6.78 -1.91
CA SER A 88 -14.66 -5.79 -2.27
C SER A 88 -15.94 -5.99 -1.48
N ALA A 89 -16.46 -7.22 -1.34
CA ALA A 89 -17.65 -7.48 -0.55
C ALA A 89 -17.48 -7.10 0.94
N MET A 90 -16.32 -7.36 1.56
CA MET A 90 -16.01 -6.91 2.92
C MET A 90 -16.05 -5.39 3.05
N LEU A 91 -15.50 -4.67 2.07
CA LEU A 91 -15.55 -3.20 2.06
C LEU A 91 -16.95 -2.67 1.81
N GLY A 92 -17.77 -3.36 1.02
CA GLY A 92 -19.20 -3.05 0.87
C GLY A 92 -19.96 -3.17 2.20
N GLN A 93 -19.63 -4.19 3.01
CA GLN A 93 -20.18 -4.29 4.36
C GLN A 93 -19.71 -3.14 5.24
N LEU A 94 -18.43 -2.77 5.19
CA LEU A 94 -17.89 -1.63 5.95
C LEU A 94 -18.58 -0.30 5.57
N ALA A 95 -18.82 -0.08 4.28
CA ALA A 95 -19.59 1.06 3.77
C ALA A 95 -21.04 1.03 4.29
N ALA A 96 -21.69 -0.13 4.31
CA ALA A 96 -23.04 -0.29 4.86
C ALA A 96 -23.08 0.01 6.37
N HIS A 97 -22.09 -0.43 7.14
CA HIS A 97 -21.97 -0.11 8.58
C HIS A 97 -21.73 1.38 8.83
N SER A 98 -21.05 2.07 7.92
CA SER A 98 -20.91 3.53 7.98
C SER A 98 -22.23 4.26 7.74
N GLY A 99 -23.21 3.62 7.09
CA GLY A 99 -24.54 4.19 6.87
C GLY A 99 -24.58 5.42 5.94
N GLY A 100 -25.76 6.06 5.90
CA GLY A 100 -26.01 7.26 5.09
C GLY A 100 -25.79 7.06 3.59
N VAL A 101 -25.46 8.15 2.89
CA VAL A 101 -25.26 8.15 1.43
C VAL A 101 -24.16 7.19 0.98
N LEU A 102 -23.17 6.91 1.84
CA LEU A 102 -22.10 5.96 1.53
C LEU A 102 -22.64 4.53 1.40
N ALA A 103 -23.55 4.12 2.28
CA ALA A 103 -24.19 2.81 2.19
C ALA A 103 -25.03 2.66 0.90
N ASP A 104 -25.63 3.74 0.42
CA ASP A 104 -26.46 3.73 -0.79
C ASP A 104 -25.64 3.67 -2.09
N VAL A 105 -24.51 4.40 -2.14
CA VAL A 105 -23.71 4.57 -3.37
C VAL A 105 -22.67 3.46 -3.56
N TYR A 106 -22.05 3.00 -2.48
CA TYR A 106 -20.93 2.05 -2.54
C TYR A 106 -21.26 0.74 -3.29
N PRO A 107 -22.44 0.11 -3.12
CA PRO A 107 -22.75 -1.16 -3.79
C PRO A 107 -22.64 -1.13 -5.31
N ALA A 108 -23.01 -0.02 -5.95
CA ALA A 108 -22.92 0.14 -7.40
C ALA A 108 -21.48 0.29 -7.92
N LEU A 109 -20.54 0.64 -7.03
CA LEU A 109 -19.14 0.94 -7.33
C LEU A 109 -18.19 -0.09 -6.69
N LEU A 110 -18.73 -1.15 -6.11
CA LEU A 110 -18.05 -2.16 -5.30
C LEU A 110 -16.77 -2.73 -5.94
N LEU A 111 -16.86 -3.09 -7.23
CA LEU A 111 -15.73 -3.66 -7.97
C LEU A 111 -14.80 -2.58 -8.54
N ARG A 112 -15.22 -1.31 -8.55
CA ARG A 112 -14.45 -0.18 -9.06
C ARG A 112 -13.81 0.67 -7.97
N ALA A 113 -13.96 0.28 -6.71
CA ALA A 113 -13.38 0.99 -5.57
C ALA A 113 -11.85 0.75 -5.41
N GLY A 114 -11.20 0.10 -6.38
CA GLY A 114 -9.76 -0.15 -6.40
C GLY A 114 -9.30 -1.46 -5.75
N PHE A 115 -10.21 -2.29 -5.24
CA PHE A 115 -9.87 -3.50 -4.46
C PHE A 115 -10.16 -4.85 -5.18
N ALA A 116 -10.79 -4.83 -6.36
CA ALA A 116 -11.20 -6.05 -7.07
C ALA A 116 -10.03 -6.93 -7.52
N HIS A 117 -8.81 -6.38 -7.58
CA HIS A 117 -7.62 -7.04 -8.10
C HIS A 117 -6.43 -7.02 -7.13
N THR A 118 -6.66 -6.84 -5.81
CA THR A 118 -5.57 -6.76 -4.81
C THR A 118 -4.69 -8.02 -4.77
N HIS A 119 -5.33 -9.18 -4.82
CA HIS A 119 -4.68 -10.49 -4.86
C HIS A 119 -3.75 -10.68 -6.08
N THR A 120 -4.19 -10.32 -7.30
CA THR A 120 -3.35 -10.47 -8.51
C THR A 120 -2.26 -9.41 -8.58
N ARG A 121 -2.52 -8.17 -8.15
CA ARG A 121 -1.53 -7.08 -8.16
C ARG A 121 -0.32 -7.39 -7.29
N GLU A 122 -0.54 -7.84 -6.04
CA GLU A 122 0.57 -8.16 -5.14
C GLU A 122 1.41 -9.32 -5.70
N LEU A 123 0.76 -10.36 -6.25
CA LEU A 123 1.43 -11.48 -6.90
C LEU A 123 2.25 -11.03 -8.12
N ALA A 124 1.71 -10.13 -8.96
CA ALA A 124 2.40 -9.61 -10.12
C ALA A 124 3.64 -8.79 -9.74
N VAL A 125 3.55 -7.94 -8.71
CA VAL A 125 4.67 -7.15 -8.20
C VAL A 125 5.77 -8.05 -7.64
N TYR A 126 5.44 -8.98 -6.74
CA TYR A 126 6.44 -9.90 -6.18
C TYR A 126 7.00 -10.88 -7.21
N GLY A 127 6.18 -11.30 -8.19
CA GLY A 127 6.62 -12.17 -9.27
C GLY A 127 7.64 -11.49 -10.18
N ALA A 128 7.43 -10.21 -10.50
CA ALA A 128 8.32 -9.43 -11.36
C ALA A 128 9.56 -8.90 -10.63
N TYR A 129 9.42 -8.53 -9.35
CA TYR A 129 10.42 -7.74 -8.63
C TYR A 129 10.80 -8.31 -7.26
N GLY A 130 10.49 -9.57 -6.96
CA GLY A 130 10.74 -10.18 -5.64
C GLY A 130 12.22 -10.29 -5.22
N THR A 131 13.16 -9.98 -6.11
CA THR A 131 14.60 -9.86 -5.80
C THR A 131 15.04 -8.41 -5.54
N ASP A 132 14.15 -7.45 -5.71
CA ASP A 132 14.47 -6.04 -5.50
C ASP A 132 14.71 -5.77 -4.01
N PRO A 133 15.80 -5.06 -3.65
CA PRO A 133 16.09 -4.78 -2.25
C PRO A 133 15.08 -3.90 -1.52
N LEU A 134 14.18 -3.23 -2.25
CA LEU A 134 13.09 -2.44 -1.65
C LEU A 134 11.91 -3.33 -1.22
N LEU A 135 11.86 -4.60 -1.63
CA LEU A 135 10.80 -5.54 -1.29
C LEU A 135 11.31 -6.56 -0.26
N PRO A 136 10.42 -7.15 0.55
CA PRO A 136 10.78 -8.32 1.35
C PRO A 136 11.18 -9.46 0.41
N ARG A 137 12.11 -10.29 0.87
CA ARG A 137 12.49 -11.51 0.16
C ARG A 137 11.28 -12.43 0.00
N VAL A 138 10.98 -12.73 -1.27
CA VAL A 138 9.96 -13.69 -1.65
C VAL A 138 10.54 -15.09 -1.62
N TRP A 139 9.82 -16.01 -0.98
CA TRP A 139 10.16 -17.44 -0.93
C TRP A 139 9.28 -18.27 -1.85
N GLY A 140 8.07 -17.79 -2.14
CA GLY A 140 7.34 -18.22 -3.31
C GLY A 140 5.91 -17.72 -3.35
N LEU A 141 5.26 -18.04 -4.47
CA LEU A 141 3.97 -17.51 -4.87
C LEU A 141 3.07 -18.65 -5.32
N HIS A 142 1.78 -18.53 -5.04
CA HIS A 142 0.77 -19.48 -5.48
C HIS A 142 -0.50 -18.75 -5.87
N ALA A 143 -1.05 -19.13 -7.02
CA ALA A 143 -2.34 -18.68 -7.52
C ALA A 143 -3.11 -19.92 -7.98
N ASP A 144 -4.33 -20.06 -7.47
CA ASP A 144 -5.31 -21.05 -7.89
C ASP A 144 -6.61 -20.30 -8.20
N ASP A 145 -6.70 -19.77 -9.43
CA ASP A 145 -7.86 -19.00 -9.89
C ASP A 145 -9.14 -19.82 -9.89
N ALA A 146 -9.05 -21.13 -10.15
CA ALA A 146 -10.20 -22.02 -10.18
C ALA A 146 -10.86 -22.14 -8.79
N ARG A 147 -10.06 -22.02 -7.71
CA ARG A 147 -10.54 -22.05 -6.33
C ARG A 147 -10.58 -20.67 -5.67
N GLY A 148 -10.06 -19.64 -6.33
CA GLY A 148 -9.96 -18.28 -5.80
C GLY A 148 -9.00 -18.17 -4.60
N HIS A 149 -7.94 -18.97 -4.59
CA HIS A 149 -6.97 -19.02 -3.49
C HIS A 149 -5.61 -18.51 -3.92
N TYR A 150 -5.04 -17.63 -3.12
CA TYR A 150 -3.77 -16.98 -3.42
C TYR A 150 -2.89 -16.99 -2.19
N ALA A 151 -1.61 -17.33 -2.38
CA ALA A 151 -0.65 -17.37 -1.28
C ALA A 151 0.69 -16.75 -1.65
N ILE A 152 1.27 -16.05 -0.69
CA ILE A 152 2.59 -15.41 -0.80
C ILE A 152 3.39 -15.83 0.44
N LEU A 153 4.53 -16.47 0.23
CA LEU A 153 5.47 -16.81 1.30
C LEU A 153 6.61 -15.78 1.27
N LEU A 154 6.74 -15.02 2.35
CA LEU A 154 7.72 -13.95 2.51
C LEU A 154 8.68 -14.28 3.65
N GLU A 155 9.83 -13.62 3.67
CA GLU A 155 10.64 -13.55 4.89
C GLU A 155 9.85 -12.94 6.05
N TYR A 156 10.16 -13.36 7.27
CA TYR A 156 9.68 -12.69 8.47
C TYR A 156 10.56 -11.47 8.78
N LEU A 157 9.92 -10.31 8.93
CA LEU A 157 10.57 -9.06 9.32
C LEU A 157 10.41 -8.86 10.83
N ASP A 158 11.52 -8.73 11.56
CA ASP A 158 11.55 -8.71 13.03
C ASP A 158 12.40 -7.54 13.55
N GLU A 159 11.79 -6.64 14.34
CA GLU A 159 12.49 -5.49 14.93
C GLU A 159 13.64 -5.89 15.88
N THR A 160 13.72 -7.14 16.32
CA THR A 160 14.76 -7.60 17.26
C THR A 160 16.11 -7.91 16.60
N ALA A 161 16.18 -7.88 15.27
CA ALA A 161 17.39 -8.20 14.51
C ALA A 161 17.94 -6.96 13.78
N ASP A 162 17.87 -6.98 12.45
CA ASP A 162 18.36 -5.93 11.55
C ASP A 162 17.24 -5.04 11.01
N ILE A 163 16.02 -5.16 11.53
CA ILE A 163 14.87 -4.35 11.11
C ILE A 163 14.58 -3.24 12.12
N SER A 164 14.24 -2.05 11.64
CA SER A 164 13.71 -0.94 12.45
C SER A 164 12.46 -0.34 11.81
N LEU A 165 11.65 0.33 12.64
CA LEU A 165 10.42 1.04 12.22
C LEU A 165 9.34 0.12 11.62
N LEU A 166 9.30 -1.15 11.99
CA LEU A 166 8.20 -2.03 11.63
C LEU A 166 6.94 -1.58 12.40
N ASN A 167 5.80 -1.43 11.70
CA ASN A 167 4.53 -0.99 12.29
C ASN A 167 4.61 0.34 13.07
N SER A 168 5.51 1.25 12.68
CA SER A 168 5.82 2.45 13.49
C SER A 168 4.82 3.62 13.32
N VAL A 169 3.61 3.36 12.83
CA VAL A 169 2.59 4.39 12.50
C VAL A 169 2.19 5.25 13.70
N ALA A 170 2.23 4.67 14.90
CA ALA A 170 1.93 5.35 16.15
C ALA A 170 3.10 6.18 16.71
N THR A 171 4.30 6.03 16.15
CA THR A 171 5.55 6.63 16.65
C THR A 171 6.30 7.37 15.54
N PRO A 172 5.69 8.40 14.90
CA PRO A 172 6.32 9.17 13.83
C PRO A 172 7.65 9.83 14.24
N GLU A 173 7.83 10.12 15.52
CA GLU A 173 9.08 10.66 16.09
C GLU A 173 10.29 9.74 15.92
N ARG A 174 10.08 8.42 15.74
CA ARG A 174 11.17 7.48 15.43
C ARG A 174 11.72 7.65 14.00
N TRP A 175 10.98 8.29 13.09
CA TRP A 175 11.43 8.56 11.72
C TRP A 175 12.43 9.71 11.67
N THR A 176 13.71 9.42 11.89
CA THR A 176 14.78 10.43 11.83
C THR A 176 14.94 11.03 10.43
N ASP A 177 15.67 12.14 10.33
CA ASP A 177 16.01 12.76 9.04
C ASP A 177 16.77 11.80 8.11
N GLU A 178 17.60 10.90 8.66
CA GLU A 178 18.28 9.86 7.89
C GLU A 178 17.29 8.89 7.25
N HIS A 179 16.29 8.42 8.01
CA HIS A 179 15.25 7.53 7.48
C HIS A 179 14.44 8.21 6.37
N LEU A 180 14.01 9.47 6.56
CA LEU A 180 13.25 10.20 5.55
C LEU A 180 14.06 10.38 4.26
N ARG A 181 15.29 10.88 4.36
CA ARG A 181 16.15 11.10 3.18
C ARG A 181 16.46 9.78 2.47
N THR A 182 16.69 8.70 3.22
CA THR A 182 16.93 7.36 2.67
C THR A 182 15.71 6.84 1.92
N ALA A 183 14.53 6.90 2.53
CA ALA A 183 13.29 6.46 1.90
C ALA A 183 13.06 7.21 0.60
N LEU A 184 13.16 8.56 0.60
CA LEU A 184 12.92 9.36 -0.60
C LEU A 184 13.91 9.06 -1.73
N ARG A 185 15.19 8.87 -1.42
CA ARG A 185 16.20 8.47 -2.43
C ARG A 185 15.91 7.11 -3.04
N GLN A 186 15.57 6.12 -2.20
CA GLN A 186 15.31 4.76 -2.66
C GLN A 186 13.98 4.66 -3.42
N LEU A 187 12.98 5.43 -3.02
CA LEU A 187 11.73 5.61 -3.78
C LEU A 187 11.98 6.29 -5.12
N ALA A 188 12.82 7.33 -5.19
CA ALA A 188 13.19 7.93 -6.47
C ALA A 188 13.87 6.91 -7.39
N GLY A 189 14.74 6.06 -6.84
CA GLY A 189 15.33 4.91 -7.54
C GLY A 189 14.32 3.89 -8.04
N TRP A 190 13.32 3.54 -7.22
CA TRP A 190 12.22 2.67 -7.63
C TRP A 190 11.38 3.30 -8.74
N HIS A 191 10.93 4.54 -8.56
CA HIS A 191 10.11 5.24 -9.53
C HIS A 191 10.82 5.49 -10.86
N ALA A 192 12.11 5.86 -10.83
CA ALA A 192 12.91 6.04 -12.03
C ALA A 192 12.97 4.76 -12.89
N ARG A 193 13.16 3.60 -12.25
CA ARG A 193 13.27 2.30 -12.95
C ARG A 193 11.98 1.85 -13.61
N HIS A 194 10.84 2.26 -13.07
CA HIS A 194 9.51 1.87 -13.53
C HIS A 194 8.76 2.97 -14.30
N LEU A 195 9.38 4.13 -14.47
CA LEU A 195 8.80 5.26 -15.20
C LEU A 195 8.49 4.87 -16.65
N GLY A 196 7.23 5.04 -17.06
CA GLY A 196 6.74 4.68 -18.39
C GLY A 196 6.72 3.17 -18.68
N ARG A 197 6.83 2.32 -17.64
CA ARG A 197 6.88 0.86 -17.78
C ARG A 197 5.70 0.21 -17.04
N PRO A 198 4.53 0.05 -17.69
CA PRO A 198 3.39 -0.65 -17.11
C PRO A 198 3.71 -2.11 -16.82
N LEU A 199 3.13 -2.65 -15.74
CA LEU A 199 3.11 -4.09 -15.52
C LEU A 199 2.15 -4.74 -16.54
N PRO A 200 2.41 -5.97 -17.01
CA PRO A 200 1.44 -6.72 -17.79
C PRO A 200 0.15 -6.88 -16.98
N ARG A 201 -0.97 -6.41 -17.53
CA ARG A 201 -2.29 -6.46 -16.88
C ARG A 201 -3.35 -6.91 -17.87
N THR A 202 -4.36 -7.61 -17.36
CA THR A 202 -5.56 -7.94 -18.11
C THR A 202 -6.39 -6.68 -18.38
N PRO A 203 -7.28 -6.67 -19.41
CA PRO A 203 -8.13 -5.51 -19.68
C PRO A 203 -9.00 -5.08 -18.49
N THR A 204 -9.45 -6.02 -17.66
CA THR A 204 -10.22 -5.72 -16.44
C THR A 204 -9.35 -5.03 -15.38
N GLU A 205 -8.10 -5.47 -15.21
CA GLU A 205 -7.17 -4.83 -14.29
C GLU A 205 -6.74 -3.43 -14.73
N GLN A 206 -6.68 -3.19 -16.05
CA GLN A 206 -6.43 -1.87 -16.65
C GLN A 206 -7.60 -0.91 -16.44
N ALA A 207 -8.84 -1.42 -16.44
CA ALA A 207 -10.03 -0.58 -16.20
C ALA A 207 -10.10 0.00 -14.79
N ASP A 208 -9.39 -0.61 -13.83
CA ASP A 208 -9.23 -0.15 -12.45
C ASP A 208 -8.01 0.75 -12.25
N GLU A 209 -7.26 1.09 -13.30
CA GLU A 209 -6.16 2.04 -13.18
C GLU A 209 -6.66 3.48 -13.08
N PRO A 210 -6.00 4.32 -12.25
CA PRO A 210 -6.31 5.73 -12.16
C PRO A 210 -6.19 6.43 -13.52
N SER A 211 -7.33 6.88 -14.02
CA SER A 211 -7.52 7.66 -15.24
C SER A 211 -8.60 8.71 -15.02
N ARG A 212 -8.68 9.69 -15.92
CA ARG A 212 -9.71 10.73 -15.83
C ARG A 212 -11.11 10.11 -15.87
N ALA A 213 -11.33 9.17 -16.79
CA ALA A 213 -12.60 8.46 -16.92
C ALA A 213 -12.94 7.64 -15.67
N TYR A 214 -11.96 6.95 -15.08
CA TYR A 214 -12.13 6.20 -13.84
C TYR A 214 -12.54 7.13 -12.69
N MET A 215 -11.82 8.23 -12.49
CA MET A 215 -12.05 9.13 -11.37
C MET A 215 -13.37 9.90 -11.46
N LEU A 216 -13.76 10.33 -12.67
CA LEU A 216 -15.07 10.94 -12.90
C LEU A 216 -16.23 9.97 -12.68
N ALA A 217 -16.07 8.71 -13.06
CA ALA A 217 -17.11 7.71 -12.84
C ALA A 217 -17.31 7.37 -11.34
N LEU A 218 -16.31 7.65 -10.51
CA LEU A 218 -16.35 7.45 -9.06
C LEU A 218 -16.71 8.72 -8.28
N THR A 219 -17.04 9.83 -8.94
CA THR A 219 -17.50 11.07 -8.29
C THR A 219 -18.54 10.84 -7.19
N PRO A 220 -19.60 10.04 -7.39
CA PRO A 220 -20.58 9.76 -6.33
C PRO A 220 -19.95 9.13 -5.08
N LEU A 221 -18.95 8.25 -5.25
CA LEU A 221 -18.24 7.63 -4.13
C LEU A 221 -17.40 8.67 -3.37
N TRP A 222 -16.70 9.55 -4.08
CA TRP A 222 -15.89 10.60 -3.45
C TRP A 222 -16.74 11.53 -2.59
N GLU A 223 -17.88 11.97 -3.12
CA GLU A 223 -18.83 12.81 -2.38
C GLU A 223 -19.37 12.09 -1.13
N ALA A 224 -19.72 10.81 -1.27
CA ALA A 224 -20.24 10.01 -0.18
C ALA A 224 -19.20 9.75 0.93
N LEU A 225 -17.93 9.51 0.56
CA LEU A 225 -16.83 9.37 1.52
C LEU A 225 -16.59 10.68 2.29
N ILE A 226 -16.59 11.83 1.60
CA ILE A 226 -16.44 13.14 2.25
C ILE A 226 -17.61 13.39 3.22
N ALA A 227 -18.84 13.09 2.80
CA ALA A 227 -20.03 13.25 3.64
C ALA A 227 -19.97 12.35 4.89
N SER A 228 -19.59 11.08 4.71
CA SER A 228 -19.42 10.13 5.81
C SER A 228 -18.33 10.60 6.79
N ALA A 229 -17.17 11.05 6.29
CA ALA A 229 -16.09 11.55 7.13
C ALA A 229 -16.50 12.79 7.95
N ALA A 230 -17.19 13.75 7.33
CA ALA A 230 -17.69 14.94 8.01
C ALA A 230 -18.75 14.62 9.08
N HIS A 231 -19.52 13.53 8.89
CA HIS A 231 -20.51 13.08 9.86
C HIS A 231 -19.87 12.37 11.05
N HIS A 232 -18.97 11.42 10.81
CA HIS A 232 -18.40 10.56 11.85
C HIS A 232 -17.22 11.19 12.59
N ALA A 233 -16.48 12.09 11.94
CA ALA A 233 -15.29 12.72 12.51
C ALA A 233 -15.27 14.25 12.28
N PRO A 234 -16.29 15.01 12.72
CA PRO A 234 -16.44 16.44 12.42
C PRO A 234 -15.30 17.33 12.96
N THR A 235 -14.59 16.87 13.99
CA THR A 235 -13.41 17.58 14.53
C THR A 235 -12.21 17.48 13.59
N VAL A 236 -12.05 16.33 12.91
CA VAL A 236 -10.98 16.07 11.95
C VAL A 236 -11.37 16.58 10.56
N TYR A 237 -12.65 16.45 10.19
CA TYR A 237 -13.25 16.90 8.93
C TYR A 237 -14.20 18.05 9.19
N SER A 238 -13.63 19.19 9.53
CA SER A 238 -14.38 20.43 9.67
C SER A 238 -15.11 20.79 8.36
N PRO A 239 -16.17 21.61 8.41
CA PRO A 239 -16.86 22.07 7.20
C PRO A 239 -15.92 22.68 6.15
N ALA A 240 -14.87 23.39 6.56
CA ALA A 240 -13.88 23.97 5.66
C ALA A 240 -13.02 22.91 4.94
N ARG A 241 -12.60 21.87 5.68
CA ARG A 241 -11.85 20.72 5.12
C ARG A 241 -12.71 19.92 4.14
N ALA A 242 -13.96 19.63 4.51
CA ALA A 242 -14.92 18.99 3.62
C ALA A 242 -15.21 19.82 2.35
N ALA A 243 -15.35 21.14 2.49
CA ALA A 243 -15.52 22.04 1.35
C ALA A 243 -14.31 22.04 0.42
N THR A 244 -13.09 21.95 0.97
CA THR A 244 -11.84 21.85 0.19
C THR A 244 -11.82 20.57 -0.65
N LEU A 245 -12.18 19.42 -0.07
CA LEU A 245 -12.25 18.16 -0.80
C LEU A 245 -13.37 18.17 -1.85
N ARG A 246 -14.53 18.73 -1.56
CA ARG A 246 -15.61 18.88 -2.56
C ARG A 246 -15.21 19.79 -3.72
N ARG A 247 -14.42 20.84 -3.47
CA ARG A 247 -13.84 21.64 -4.54
C ARG A 247 -12.95 20.78 -5.44
N PHE A 248 -12.10 19.91 -4.87
CA PHE A 248 -11.29 18.99 -5.67
C PHE A 248 -12.16 18.04 -6.51
N VAL A 249 -13.27 17.53 -5.96
CA VAL A 249 -14.24 16.76 -6.76
C VAL A 249 -14.75 17.56 -7.96
N GLY A 250 -15.10 18.84 -7.77
CA GLY A 250 -15.53 19.72 -8.86
C GLY A 250 -14.44 20.01 -9.90
N GLU A 251 -13.17 20.01 -9.49
CA GLU A 251 -12.00 20.24 -10.35
C GLU A 251 -11.50 18.97 -11.04
N LEU A 252 -12.07 17.79 -10.75
CA LEU A 252 -11.68 16.50 -11.32
C LEU A 252 -11.49 16.55 -12.85
N PRO A 253 -12.42 17.12 -13.65
CA PRO A 253 -12.26 17.13 -15.11
C PRO A 253 -10.98 17.83 -15.58
N ASP A 254 -10.53 18.85 -14.86
CA ASP A 254 -9.41 19.70 -15.26
C ASP A 254 -8.10 19.12 -14.75
N TYR A 255 -7.98 18.86 -13.44
CA TYR A 255 -6.70 18.43 -12.90
C TYR A 255 -6.33 16.99 -13.30
N TRP A 256 -7.32 16.12 -13.53
CA TRP A 256 -7.03 14.80 -14.08
C TRP A 256 -6.59 14.84 -15.53
N SER A 257 -6.96 15.87 -16.30
CA SER A 257 -6.41 16.02 -17.66
C SER A 257 -4.90 16.26 -17.63
N GLU A 258 -4.39 16.95 -16.61
CA GLU A 258 -2.95 17.13 -16.37
C GLU A 258 -2.28 15.84 -15.86
N LEU A 259 -2.88 15.15 -14.88
CA LEU A 259 -2.35 13.88 -14.36
C LEU A 259 -2.33 12.75 -15.40
N GLU A 260 -3.31 12.74 -16.31
CA GLU A 260 -3.46 11.69 -17.32
C GLU A 260 -2.33 11.70 -18.36
N VAL A 261 -1.81 12.89 -18.71
CA VAL A 261 -0.70 13.04 -19.65
C VAL A 261 0.68 13.03 -18.98
N ALA A 262 0.74 13.12 -17.65
CA ALA A 262 1.99 13.08 -16.91
C ALA A 262 2.63 11.69 -16.96
N SER A 263 3.97 11.64 -16.95
CA SER A 263 4.73 10.38 -16.87
C SER A 263 4.36 9.61 -15.59
N LYS A 264 3.84 8.39 -15.75
CA LYS A 264 3.47 7.49 -14.66
C LYS A 264 4.56 6.46 -14.37
N THR A 265 4.63 6.03 -13.13
CA THR A 265 5.49 4.94 -12.64
C THR A 265 4.65 3.94 -11.85
N LEU A 266 5.17 2.74 -11.64
CA LEU A 266 4.65 1.83 -10.64
C LEU A 266 4.86 2.45 -9.24
N ILE A 267 3.76 2.77 -8.56
CA ILE A 267 3.74 3.25 -7.17
C ILE A 267 3.19 2.17 -6.24
N HIS A 268 3.52 2.25 -4.96
CA HIS A 268 2.95 1.39 -3.92
C HIS A 268 1.47 1.70 -3.69
N ASN A 269 1.07 2.98 -3.75
CA ASN A 269 -0.32 3.47 -3.57
C ASN A 269 -0.94 3.12 -2.19
N ASP A 270 -0.06 2.84 -1.24
CA ASP A 270 -0.38 2.63 0.17
C ASP A 270 0.89 2.81 1.03
N LEU A 271 1.76 3.77 0.64
CA LEU A 271 3.11 3.87 1.17
C LEU A 271 3.12 4.62 2.50
N ASN A 272 2.97 3.87 3.60
CA ASN A 272 2.91 4.42 4.95
C ASN A 272 3.67 3.52 5.96
N PRO A 273 3.94 4.00 7.19
CA PRO A 273 4.70 3.25 8.20
C PRO A 273 4.11 1.91 8.67
N ARG A 274 2.88 1.55 8.25
CA ARG A 274 2.35 0.19 8.47
C ARG A 274 2.85 -0.79 7.42
N ASN A 275 3.24 -0.29 6.26
CA ASN A 275 3.63 -1.02 5.06
C ASN A 275 5.12 -0.83 4.71
N THR A 276 5.90 -0.26 5.64
CA THR A 276 7.32 -0.02 5.45
C THR A 276 8.09 -0.28 6.73
N CYS A 277 9.33 -0.73 6.59
CA CYS A 277 10.33 -0.75 7.64
C CYS A 277 11.70 -0.42 7.03
N PHE A 278 12.76 -0.43 7.84
CA PHE A 278 14.13 -0.30 7.36
C PHE A 278 14.96 -1.49 7.78
N ARG A 279 15.81 -1.96 6.87
CA ARG A 279 16.87 -2.92 7.15
C ARG A 279 18.18 -2.20 7.39
N ALA A 280 18.86 -2.52 8.49
CA ALA A 280 20.20 -2.07 8.76
C ALA A 280 21.18 -2.73 7.77
N THR A 281 22.01 -1.92 7.12
CA THR A 281 23.09 -2.41 6.25
C THR A 281 24.39 -1.69 6.57
N ALA A 282 25.51 -2.22 6.10
CA ALA A 282 26.80 -1.56 6.27
C ALA A 282 26.86 -0.15 5.65
N ALA A 283 25.98 0.16 4.69
CA ALA A 283 25.90 1.47 4.03
C ALA A 283 24.84 2.40 4.66
N GLY A 284 24.22 2.00 5.78
CA GLY A 284 23.10 2.70 6.41
C GLY A 284 21.76 1.96 6.25
N PRO A 285 20.66 2.57 6.69
CA PRO A 285 19.35 1.95 6.60
C PRO A 285 18.91 1.77 5.13
N ARG A 286 18.07 0.77 4.88
CA ARG A 286 17.46 0.51 3.57
C ARG A 286 15.97 0.31 3.74
N LEU A 287 15.18 1.10 3.03
CA LEU A 287 13.74 0.98 2.99
C LEU A 287 13.35 -0.41 2.46
N CYS A 288 12.44 -1.05 3.18
CA CYS A 288 11.73 -2.24 2.75
C CYS A 288 10.23 -1.92 2.81
N ALA A 289 9.57 -1.94 1.66
CA ALA A 289 8.13 -1.74 1.53
C ALA A 289 7.45 -3.07 1.21
N TYR A 290 6.35 -3.34 1.90
CA TYR A 290 5.60 -4.58 1.84
C TYR A 290 4.10 -4.29 1.80
N ASP A 291 3.31 -5.27 1.38
CA ASP A 291 1.88 -5.10 1.11
C ASP A 291 1.56 -4.30 -0.16
N TRP A 292 2.11 -4.75 -1.29
CA TRP A 292 1.95 -4.16 -2.61
C TRP A 292 0.58 -4.43 -3.27
N GLU A 293 -0.44 -4.79 -2.49
CA GLU A 293 -1.74 -5.21 -3.02
C GLU A 293 -2.50 -4.08 -3.72
N LEU A 294 -2.17 -2.83 -3.40
CA LEU A 294 -2.78 -1.64 -4.00
C LEU A 294 -1.94 -1.00 -5.10
N ALA A 295 -0.81 -1.60 -5.43
CA ALA A 295 0.13 -1.08 -6.40
C ALA A 295 -0.52 -0.78 -7.75
N THR A 296 -0.19 0.39 -8.31
CA THR A 296 -0.79 0.87 -9.55
C THR A 296 0.15 1.82 -10.28
N HIS A 297 -0.25 2.26 -11.48
CA HIS A 297 0.48 3.25 -12.25
C HIS A 297 -0.10 4.64 -11.99
N HIS A 298 0.71 5.51 -11.40
CA HIS A 298 0.38 6.90 -11.11
C HIS A 298 1.63 7.78 -11.20
N VAL A 299 1.50 9.07 -10.97
CA VAL A 299 2.63 10.00 -10.95
C VAL A 299 3.53 9.71 -9.75
N PRO A 300 4.87 9.77 -9.90
CA PRO A 300 5.81 9.43 -8.84
C PRO A 300 5.62 10.14 -7.48
N PRO A 301 5.26 11.44 -7.39
CA PRO A 301 5.13 12.10 -6.08
C PRO A 301 3.98 11.58 -5.22
N TYR A 302 3.07 10.75 -5.75
CA TYR A 302 1.92 10.23 -4.99
C TYR A 302 2.34 9.48 -3.71
N ASP A 303 3.24 8.51 -3.84
CA ASP A 303 3.78 7.74 -2.71
C ASP A 303 4.50 8.63 -1.69
N VAL A 304 5.16 9.70 -2.18
CA VAL A 304 5.87 10.66 -1.33
C VAL A 304 4.88 11.51 -0.53
N VAL A 305 3.78 11.95 -1.15
CA VAL A 305 2.71 12.67 -0.46
C VAL A 305 2.13 11.82 0.66
N GLU A 306 1.77 10.57 0.37
CA GLU A 306 1.23 9.66 1.37
C GLU A 306 2.22 9.46 2.53
N LEU A 307 3.47 9.09 2.23
CA LEU A 307 4.48 8.85 3.27
C LEU A 307 4.67 10.09 4.16
N LEU A 308 4.86 11.28 3.56
CA LEU A 308 5.08 12.52 4.31
C LEU A 308 3.85 12.96 5.11
N SER A 309 2.64 12.65 4.66
CA SER A 309 1.42 12.84 5.46
C SER A 309 1.39 11.94 6.69
N PHE A 310 2.00 10.76 6.64
CA PHE A 310 2.04 9.84 7.78
C PHE A 310 3.17 10.11 8.79
N VAL A 311 4.32 10.58 8.34
CA VAL A 311 5.54 10.66 9.19
C VAL A 311 5.86 12.07 9.69
N LEU A 312 5.39 13.12 9.00
CA LEU A 312 5.60 14.49 9.49
C LEU A 312 4.58 14.86 10.58
N THR A 313 5.07 15.57 11.57
CA THR A 313 4.34 16.14 12.71
C THR A 313 4.41 17.66 12.66
N PRO A 314 3.56 18.41 13.41
CA PRO A 314 3.51 19.87 13.31
C PRO A 314 4.86 20.59 13.46
N ASP A 315 5.73 20.10 14.33
CA ASP A 315 7.09 20.62 14.53
C ASP A 315 8.03 20.36 13.33
N ARG A 316 7.66 19.43 12.43
CA ARG A 316 8.45 19.03 11.26
C ARG A 316 7.79 19.35 9.91
N TYR A 317 6.61 19.96 9.90
CA TYR A 317 5.93 20.35 8.64
C TYR A 317 6.79 21.24 7.73
N HIS A 318 7.65 22.07 8.32
CA HIS A 318 8.62 22.90 7.60
C HIS A 318 9.62 22.09 6.75
N GLN A 319 9.81 20.80 7.03
CA GLN A 319 10.70 19.92 6.27
C GLN A 319 10.07 19.43 4.96
N ARG A 320 8.76 19.57 4.75
CA ARG A 320 8.06 18.98 3.59
C ARG A 320 8.60 19.46 2.26
N LEU A 321 8.64 20.78 2.03
CA LEU A 321 9.13 21.34 0.75
C LEU A 321 10.60 20.97 0.48
N PRO A 322 11.54 21.08 1.45
CA PRO A 322 12.91 20.57 1.27
C PRO A 322 12.99 19.08 0.94
N LEU A 323 12.14 18.25 1.54
CA LEU A 323 12.10 16.80 1.28
C LEU A 323 11.55 16.48 -0.12
N LEU A 324 10.51 17.20 -0.55
CA LEU A 324 9.99 17.10 -1.92
C LEU A 324 11.03 17.53 -2.95
N GLU A 325 11.79 18.59 -2.67
CA GLU A 325 12.86 19.05 -3.54
C GLU A 325 14.03 18.05 -3.61
N LEU A 326 14.40 17.45 -2.48
CA LEU A 326 15.36 16.34 -2.46
C LEU A 326 14.88 15.20 -3.36
N TYR A 327 13.64 14.75 -3.18
CA TYR A 327 13.06 13.67 -3.97
C TYR A 327 13.04 14.00 -5.48
N ARG A 328 12.60 15.21 -5.84
CA ARG A 328 12.62 15.70 -7.23
C ARG A 328 14.02 15.66 -7.81
N HIS A 329 15.01 16.17 -7.09
CA HIS A 329 16.39 16.23 -7.56
C HIS A 329 16.97 14.84 -7.83
N GLU A 330 16.71 13.88 -6.93
CA GLU A 330 17.15 12.49 -7.10
C GLU A 330 16.44 11.83 -8.30
N LEU A 331 15.13 12.03 -8.45
CA LEU A 331 14.36 11.52 -9.58
C LEU A 331 14.83 12.14 -10.91
N HIS A 332 15.11 13.44 -10.93
CA HIS A 332 15.65 14.13 -12.09
C HIS A 332 17.03 13.61 -12.48
N THR A 333 17.92 13.43 -11.50
CA THR A 333 19.27 12.89 -11.74
C THR A 333 19.23 11.50 -12.38
N LEU A 334 18.26 10.67 -11.99
CA LEU A 334 18.12 9.31 -12.51
C LEU A 334 17.41 9.22 -13.87
N THR A 335 16.57 10.20 -14.22
CA THR A 335 15.65 10.09 -15.37
C THR A 335 15.84 11.18 -16.44
N GLY A 336 16.51 12.28 -16.10
CA GLY A 336 16.53 13.51 -16.90
C GLY A 336 15.19 14.26 -16.95
N GLN A 337 14.11 13.73 -16.36
CA GLN A 337 12.79 14.38 -16.31
C GLN A 337 12.65 15.26 -15.06
N TYR A 338 11.59 16.07 -14.95
CA TYR A 338 11.30 16.88 -13.76
C TYR A 338 12.37 17.94 -13.40
N ALA A 339 13.04 18.52 -14.39
CA ALA A 339 14.05 19.56 -14.20
C ALA A 339 13.48 20.84 -13.57
N ASP A 340 12.24 21.19 -13.92
CA ASP A 340 11.51 22.36 -13.43
C ASP A 340 10.89 22.10 -12.04
N PRO A 341 11.33 22.82 -10.99
CA PRO A 341 10.78 22.70 -9.65
C PRO A 341 9.29 23.08 -9.55
N ASP A 342 8.84 24.08 -10.30
CA ASP A 342 7.48 24.60 -10.20
C ASP A 342 6.49 23.63 -10.87
N ALA A 343 6.85 23.10 -12.04
CA ALA A 343 6.09 22.03 -12.69
C ALA A 343 6.00 20.77 -11.81
N PHE A 344 7.09 20.39 -11.13
CA PHE A 344 7.07 19.26 -10.20
C PHE A 344 6.22 19.53 -8.96
N ARG A 345 6.27 20.75 -8.43
CA ARG A 345 5.42 21.17 -7.31
C ARG A 345 3.94 21.13 -7.70
N ARG A 346 3.58 21.61 -8.89
CA ARG A 346 2.23 21.49 -9.46
C ARG A 346 1.80 20.03 -9.54
N LEU A 347 2.63 19.16 -10.13
CA LEU A 347 2.35 17.72 -10.21
C LEU A 347 2.13 17.09 -8.84
N THR A 348 2.95 17.47 -7.85
CA THR A 348 2.81 17.02 -6.46
C THR A 348 1.51 17.52 -5.83
N ALA A 349 1.11 18.76 -6.09
CA ALA A 349 -0.17 19.30 -5.62
C ALA A 349 -1.35 18.51 -6.19
N LEU A 350 -1.30 18.13 -7.48
CA LEU A 350 -2.33 17.30 -8.10
C LEU A 350 -2.37 15.89 -7.52
N ALA A 351 -1.20 15.27 -7.30
CA ALA A 351 -1.10 13.98 -6.63
C ALA A 351 -1.68 14.03 -5.21
N ALA A 352 -1.47 15.14 -4.47
CA ALA A 352 -2.03 15.34 -3.15
C ALA A 352 -3.56 15.47 -3.18
N ARG A 353 -4.14 16.20 -4.13
CA ARG A 353 -5.61 16.26 -4.30
C ARG A 353 -6.18 14.86 -4.49
N ASP A 354 -5.52 14.07 -5.34
CA ASP A 354 -5.95 12.71 -5.65
C ASP A 354 -5.85 11.76 -4.44
N PHE A 355 -4.73 11.80 -3.72
CA PHE A 355 -4.54 11.05 -2.47
C PHE A 355 -5.64 11.35 -1.44
N GLY A 356 -6.01 12.64 -1.30
CA GLY A 356 -7.05 13.08 -0.38
C GLY A 356 -8.45 12.56 -0.71
N LEU A 357 -8.80 12.44 -2.00
CA LEU A 357 -10.09 11.91 -2.43
C LEU A 357 -10.12 10.38 -2.36
N HIS A 358 -9.06 9.73 -2.83
CA HIS A 358 -9.04 8.29 -3.02
C HIS A 358 -8.65 7.55 -1.74
N ARG A 359 -7.38 7.60 -1.33
CA ARG A 359 -6.85 6.77 -0.23
C ARG A 359 -7.27 7.29 1.14
N LEU A 360 -7.17 8.60 1.36
CA LEU A 360 -7.56 9.18 2.64
C LEU A 360 -9.06 8.97 2.91
N GLY A 361 -9.91 9.10 1.88
CA GLY A 361 -11.33 8.76 1.96
C GLY A 361 -11.58 7.31 2.42
N MET A 362 -10.84 6.35 1.88
CA MET A 362 -10.98 4.93 2.27
C MET A 362 -10.54 4.67 3.72
N TYR A 363 -9.46 5.31 4.20
CA TYR A 363 -9.07 5.20 5.62
C TYR A 363 -10.15 5.70 6.57
N LEU A 364 -10.92 6.72 6.16
CA LEU A 364 -11.99 7.28 6.98
C LEU A 364 -13.20 6.38 7.08
N MET A 365 -13.57 5.73 5.98
CA MET A 365 -14.61 4.71 5.99
C MET A 365 -14.26 3.61 7.00
N ALA A 366 -13.00 3.17 7.04
CA ALA A 366 -12.55 2.21 8.03
C ALA A 366 -12.53 2.78 9.45
N HIS A 367 -12.06 4.02 9.62
CA HIS A 367 -12.03 4.72 10.91
C HIS A 367 -13.41 4.93 11.54
N ALA A 368 -14.45 5.14 10.72
CA ALA A 368 -15.82 5.31 11.19
C ALA A 368 -16.37 4.06 11.91
N VAL A 369 -15.85 2.88 11.57
CA VAL A 369 -16.26 1.60 12.17
C VAL A 369 -15.26 1.13 13.23
N SER A 370 -13.96 1.31 12.99
CA SER A 370 -12.89 0.96 13.93
C SER A 370 -11.88 2.11 14.03
N PRO A 371 -11.92 2.93 15.10
CA PRO A 371 -11.09 4.12 15.20
C PRO A 371 -9.60 3.82 15.11
N TYR A 372 -8.94 4.42 14.11
CA TYR A 372 -7.49 4.47 13.97
C TYR A 372 -6.89 5.66 14.73
N PRO A 373 -6.13 5.43 15.83
CA PRO A 373 -5.61 6.53 16.66
C PRO A 373 -4.65 7.46 15.92
N PHE A 374 -3.94 6.96 14.90
CA PHE A 374 -3.00 7.77 14.12
C PHE A 374 -3.71 8.69 13.12
N LEU A 375 -4.94 8.38 12.71
CA LEU A 375 -5.55 9.01 11.53
C LEU A 375 -5.79 10.52 11.69
N PRO A 376 -6.27 11.05 12.84
CA PRO A 376 -6.42 12.50 13.02
C PRO A 376 -5.14 13.29 12.67
N ARG A 377 -3.99 12.82 13.16
CA ARG A 377 -2.68 13.43 12.89
C ARG A 377 -2.30 13.37 11.40
N VAL A 378 -2.60 12.25 10.74
CA VAL A 378 -2.35 12.10 9.28
C VAL A 378 -3.21 13.08 8.48
N VAL A 379 -4.47 13.28 8.89
CA VAL A 379 -5.37 14.24 8.22
C VAL A 379 -4.89 15.67 8.42
N ASP A 380 -4.46 16.03 9.63
CA ASP A 380 -3.87 17.35 9.89
C ASP A 380 -2.64 17.60 9.01
N SER A 381 -1.75 16.60 8.93
CA SER A 381 -0.55 16.64 8.10
C SER A 381 -0.89 16.74 6.61
N TYR A 382 -1.92 16.04 6.13
CA TYR A 382 -2.42 16.15 4.76
C TYR A 382 -2.97 17.54 4.44
N PHE A 383 -3.79 18.15 5.31
CA PHE A 383 -4.30 19.50 5.04
C PHE A 383 -3.21 20.56 5.09
N ASP A 384 -2.18 20.37 5.92
CA ASP A 384 -0.96 21.17 5.86
C ASP A 384 -0.22 20.97 4.52
N THR A 385 -0.22 19.75 3.93
CA THR A 385 0.32 19.51 2.57
C THR A 385 -0.40 20.36 1.55
N ILE A 386 -1.73 20.35 1.59
CA ILE A 386 -2.57 21.13 0.68
C ILE A 386 -2.33 22.62 0.83
N GLN A 387 -2.13 23.13 2.05
CA GLN A 387 -1.82 24.54 2.28
C GLN A 387 -0.47 24.91 1.66
N GLN A 388 0.60 24.16 1.98
CA GLN A 388 1.96 24.47 1.50
C GLN A 388 2.11 24.34 -0.02
N LEU A 389 1.35 23.44 -0.67
CA LEU A 389 1.38 23.23 -2.11
C LEU A 389 0.38 24.11 -2.87
N GLY A 390 -0.66 24.63 -2.20
CA GLY A 390 -1.69 25.48 -2.79
C GLY A 390 -1.33 26.96 -2.89
N GLU A 391 -0.22 27.38 -2.26
CA GLU A 391 0.37 28.72 -2.41
C GLU A 391 1.26 28.86 -3.66
N ALA A 392 1.27 27.86 -4.55
CA ALA A 392 2.12 27.80 -5.75
C ALA A 392 1.33 27.75 -7.07
#